data_AF-A0AA36JBQ1-F1
#
_entry.id   AF-A0AA36JBQ1-F1
#
_cell.length_a   1.000
_cell.length_b   1.000
_cell.length_c   1.000
_cell.angle_alpha   90.00
_cell.angle_beta   90.00
_cell.angle_gamma   90.00
#
_symmetry.space_group_name_H-M   'P 1'
#
loop_
_entity.id
_entity.type
_entity.pdbx_description
1 polymer ?
#
loop_
_entity_poly.entity_id
_entity_poly.type
_entity_poly.pdbx_seq_one_letter_code
_entity_poly.pdbx_strand_id
1 'polypeptide(L)'
;MASPPPRVLGVELDDCCEGRLLGQAHSSDCPRFGLQNVRCARDEEVAMALQAAELERASSPEERLRAPLTYTMGDPVWGEVVSNQEPTCGFKLAFSCCPCLVVGCRSPDAKRAWRTFLCSVSFILSVIQVLILVMVIILDGGMVSYEENPMFGPHFHRLDAAGAKNAAKIVYQGQWWRLASATMLHAGWLHLAGNLLVQIRTGVQLEVMWGAPAWLVIYFVSGIYANLLSCVLHPEVLGVGASGCLCGLIGGWLSFLFITWNQTMPGDVRMRNAQISSVLVSIVLIILFSFMPLMDIAAHVGGLAMGAGIAMAIFGNRLQDKVFRWATISAGICVVVVMLVVTIILFVTTTQIPDYLLELCQRPNC
;
A
#
# COMPACT_ATOMS: atom_id res chain seq x y z
N MET A 1 -31.10 -11.43 -42.64
CA MET A 1 -31.37 -10.01 -42.31
C MET A 1 -30.67 -9.74 -40.99
N ALA A 2 -29.60 -8.95 -41.00
CA ALA A 2 -28.86 -8.60 -39.79
C ALA A 2 -29.75 -7.70 -38.92
N SER A 3 -29.87 -8.03 -37.63
CA SER A 3 -30.47 -7.17 -36.63
C SER A 3 -29.64 -5.88 -36.49
N PRO A 4 -30.27 -4.70 -36.34
CA PRO A 4 -29.53 -3.48 -36.11
C PRO A 4 -28.80 -3.54 -34.76
N PRO A 5 -27.66 -2.85 -34.60
CA PRO A 5 -26.98 -2.77 -33.30
C PRO A 5 -27.89 -2.05 -32.27
N PRO A 6 -27.82 -2.43 -30.98
CA PRO A 6 -28.65 -1.82 -29.95
C PRO A 6 -28.25 -0.35 -29.77
N ARG A 7 -29.23 0.55 -29.92
CA ARG A 7 -29.08 1.98 -29.62
C ARG A 7 -29.29 2.18 -28.12
N VAL A 8 -28.20 2.35 -27.37
CA VAL A 8 -28.26 2.78 -25.97
C VAL A 8 -28.02 4.29 -25.90
N LEU A 9 -29.06 5.04 -25.50
CA LEU A 9 -29.00 6.44 -25.02
C LEU A 9 -28.18 7.46 -25.85
N GLY A 10 -28.18 7.36 -27.18
CA GLY A 10 -27.68 8.42 -28.05
C GLY A 10 -26.17 8.68 -27.99
N VAL A 11 -25.38 7.74 -27.44
CA VAL A 11 -23.92 7.76 -27.50
C VAL A 11 -23.48 6.69 -28.50
N GLU A 12 -23.12 7.11 -29.71
CA GLU A 12 -22.42 6.24 -30.66
C GLU A 12 -20.99 6.03 -30.13
N LEU A 13 -20.73 4.84 -29.59
CA LEU A 13 -19.37 4.37 -29.34
C LEU A 13 -18.85 3.81 -30.66
N ASP A 14 -17.82 4.45 -31.23
CA ASP A 14 -17.12 3.91 -32.39
C ASP A 14 -16.47 2.56 -32.04
N ASP A 15 -16.48 1.62 -32.99
CA ASP A 15 -15.91 0.26 -32.86
C ASP A 15 -14.45 0.26 -32.33
N CYS A 16 -13.68 1.34 -32.58
CA CYS A 16 -12.32 1.49 -32.07
C CYS A 16 -12.25 1.77 -30.56
N CYS A 17 -13.26 2.41 -29.96
CA CYS A 17 -13.36 2.61 -28.51
C CYS A 17 -13.75 1.29 -27.80
N GLU A 18 -14.62 0.51 -28.41
CA GLU A 18 -15.06 -0.79 -27.87
C GLU A 18 -13.91 -1.80 -27.83
N GLY A 19 -13.07 -1.88 -28.88
CA GLY A 19 -11.90 -2.75 -28.92
C GLY A 19 -10.83 -2.44 -27.86
N ARG A 20 -10.68 -1.15 -27.49
CA ARG A 20 -9.73 -0.70 -26.46
C ARG A 20 -10.19 -1.05 -25.04
N LEU A 21 -11.51 -1.06 -24.81
CA LEU A 21 -12.14 -1.41 -23.53
C LEU A 21 -12.14 -2.93 -23.28
N LEU A 22 -12.24 -3.73 -24.35
CA LEU A 22 -12.27 -5.20 -24.26
C LEU A 22 -10.89 -5.87 -24.29
N GLY A 23 -9.80 -5.10 -24.32
CA GLY A 23 -8.44 -5.63 -24.34
C GLY A 23 -8.09 -6.44 -25.60
N GLN A 24 -8.83 -6.24 -26.70
CA GLN A 24 -8.59 -6.93 -27.96
C GLN A 24 -7.47 -6.25 -28.74
N ALA A 25 -6.62 -7.04 -29.40
CA ALA A 25 -5.54 -6.51 -30.22
C ALA A 25 -6.11 -5.66 -31.36
N HIS A 26 -5.56 -4.45 -31.54
CA HIS A 26 -5.93 -3.50 -32.58
C HIS A 26 -6.19 -4.19 -33.93
N SER A 27 -7.43 -4.13 -34.43
CA SER A 27 -7.69 -4.38 -35.84
C SER A 27 -7.10 -3.22 -36.65
N SER A 28 -6.48 -3.54 -37.78
CA SER A 28 -5.71 -2.62 -38.62
C SER A 28 -6.54 -1.57 -39.39
N ASP A 29 -7.85 -1.50 -39.16
CA ASP A 29 -8.81 -0.76 -39.99
C ASP A 29 -9.35 0.53 -39.35
N CYS A 30 -8.67 1.12 -38.37
CA CYS A 30 -9.08 2.43 -37.83
C CYS A 30 -8.58 3.55 -38.78
N PRO A 31 -9.46 4.31 -39.48
CA PRO A 31 -9.02 5.29 -40.47
C PRO A 31 -8.35 6.50 -39.79
N ARG A 32 -7.17 6.89 -40.28
CA ARG A 32 -6.53 8.17 -39.93
C ARG A 32 -7.26 9.33 -40.61
N PHE A 33 -8.44 9.73 -40.11
CA PHE A 33 -9.10 10.96 -40.56
C PHE A 33 -9.65 11.77 -39.39
N GLY A 34 -9.23 13.05 -39.32
CA GLY A 34 -9.98 14.15 -38.72
C GLY A 34 -10.24 14.09 -37.21
N LEU A 35 -9.23 14.43 -36.39
CA LEU A 35 -9.40 14.76 -34.98
C LEU A 35 -10.24 16.05 -34.80
N GLN A 36 -11.56 15.96 -34.89
CA GLN A 36 -12.45 16.97 -34.31
C GLN A 36 -13.59 16.27 -33.55
N ASN A 37 -13.51 16.38 -32.22
CA ASN A 37 -14.60 16.15 -31.27
C ASN A 37 -15.05 14.71 -30.93
N VAL A 38 -14.13 13.75 -30.81
CA VAL A 38 -14.44 12.53 -30.04
C VAL A 38 -14.25 12.84 -28.55
N ARG A 39 -15.33 13.24 -27.85
CA ARG A 39 -15.35 13.20 -26.39
C ARG A 39 -15.40 11.73 -25.99
N CYS A 40 -14.31 11.20 -25.42
CA CYS A 40 -14.42 9.97 -24.65
C CYS A 40 -15.47 10.21 -23.56
N ALA A 41 -16.53 9.40 -23.55
CA ALA A 41 -17.52 9.40 -22.50
C ALA A 41 -16.83 9.25 -21.14
N ARG A 42 -17.36 9.91 -20.10
CA ARG A 42 -16.78 9.79 -18.76
C ARG A 42 -16.88 8.34 -18.31
N ASP A 43 -15.92 7.85 -17.52
CA ASP A 43 -15.94 6.45 -17.05
C ASP A 43 -17.27 6.07 -16.36
N GLU A 44 -17.93 7.02 -15.70
CA GLU A 44 -19.28 6.84 -15.11
C GLU A 44 -20.37 6.63 -16.18
N GLU A 45 -20.32 7.36 -17.29
CA GLU A 45 -21.27 7.21 -18.40
C GLU A 45 -21.09 5.86 -19.09
N VAL A 46 -19.84 5.42 -19.25
CA VAL A 46 -19.50 4.09 -19.77
C VAL A 46 -19.93 2.99 -18.79
N ALA A 47 -19.68 3.16 -17.49
CA ALA A 47 -20.09 2.21 -16.46
C ALA A 47 -21.62 2.08 -16.38
N MET A 48 -22.36 3.20 -16.43
CA MET A 48 -23.82 3.20 -16.49
C MET A 48 -24.35 2.57 -17.78
N ALA A 49 -23.72 2.82 -18.92
CA ALA A 49 -24.11 2.22 -20.19
C ALA A 49 -23.88 0.70 -20.22
N LEU A 50 -22.75 0.22 -19.69
CA LEU A 50 -22.48 -1.20 -19.52
C LEU A 50 -23.48 -1.85 -18.56
N GLN A 51 -23.83 -1.16 -17.48
CA GLN A 51 -24.83 -1.63 -16.52
C GLN A 51 -26.24 -1.70 -17.13
N ALA A 52 -26.62 -0.71 -17.94
CA ALA A 52 -27.86 -0.74 -18.69
C ALA A 52 -27.88 -1.90 -19.70
N ALA A 53 -26.76 -2.13 -20.40
CA ALA A 53 -26.62 -3.24 -21.34
C ALA A 53 -26.65 -4.62 -20.66
N GLU A 54 -26.07 -4.78 -19.48
CA GLU A 54 -26.19 -6.02 -18.67
C GLU A 54 -27.62 -6.26 -18.20
N LEU A 55 -28.31 -5.20 -17.76
CA LEU A 55 -29.71 -5.26 -17.34
C LEU A 55 -30.65 -5.59 -18.51
N GLU A 56 -30.39 -5.05 -19.70
CA GLU A 56 -31.10 -5.34 -20.94
C GLU A 56 -30.85 -6.76 -21.46
N ARG A 57 -29.61 -7.28 -21.32
CA ARG A 57 -29.32 -8.72 -21.57
C ARG A 57 -30.05 -9.64 -20.59
N ALA A 58 -30.28 -9.19 -19.36
CA ALA A 58 -31.01 -9.95 -18.33
C ALA A 58 -32.54 -9.78 -18.39
N SER A 59 -33.10 -9.49 -19.57
CA SER A 59 -34.48 -9.02 -19.75
C SER A 59 -35.59 -10.07 -19.59
N SER A 60 -35.27 -11.36 -19.43
CA SER A 60 -36.28 -12.34 -18.99
C SER A 60 -36.14 -12.68 -17.49
N PRO A 61 -37.19 -12.49 -16.67
CA PRO A 61 -37.20 -12.90 -15.26
C PRO A 61 -36.88 -14.40 -15.08
N GLU A 62 -37.23 -15.23 -16.08
CA GLU A 62 -36.95 -16.66 -16.08
C GLU A 62 -35.46 -17.00 -16.30
N GLU A 63 -34.72 -16.27 -17.15
CA GLU A 63 -33.27 -16.49 -17.31
C GLU A 63 -32.49 -16.03 -16.09
N ARG A 64 -32.95 -14.98 -15.39
CA ARG A 64 -32.32 -14.51 -14.14
C ARG A 64 -32.40 -15.56 -13.01
N LEU A 65 -33.46 -16.37 -13.00
CA LEU A 65 -33.67 -17.50 -12.08
C LEU A 65 -32.91 -18.78 -12.52
N ARG A 66 -32.58 -18.92 -13.81
CA ARG A 66 -31.87 -20.08 -14.37
C ARG A 66 -30.36 -19.88 -14.52
N ALA A 67 -29.86 -18.65 -14.49
CA ALA A 67 -28.44 -18.38 -14.53
C ALA A 67 -27.76 -19.02 -13.30
N PRO A 68 -26.77 -19.92 -13.48
CA PRO A 68 -26.06 -20.48 -12.35
C PRO A 68 -25.44 -19.36 -11.53
N LEU A 69 -25.70 -19.35 -10.22
CA LEU A 69 -25.10 -18.41 -9.28
C LEU A 69 -23.59 -18.63 -9.25
N THR A 70 -22.87 -17.86 -10.06
CA THR A 70 -21.40 -17.83 -10.07
C THR A 70 -20.89 -16.77 -9.10
N TYR A 71 -20.01 -17.19 -8.20
CA TYR A 71 -19.33 -16.35 -7.23
C TYR A 71 -17.90 -16.10 -7.70
N THR A 72 -17.58 -14.84 -8.01
CA THR A 72 -16.21 -14.44 -8.35
C THR A 72 -15.49 -13.92 -7.10
N MET A 73 -14.31 -14.46 -6.83
CA MET A 73 -13.36 -13.95 -5.83
C MET A 73 -12.17 -13.35 -6.57
N GLY A 74 -11.93 -12.05 -6.37
CA GLY A 74 -10.78 -11.35 -6.93
C GLY A 74 -9.80 -10.94 -5.84
N ASP A 75 -8.51 -11.08 -6.13
CA ASP A 75 -7.44 -10.44 -5.37
C ASP A 75 -6.45 -9.78 -6.34
N PRO A 76 -5.98 -8.53 -6.09
CA PRO A 76 -5.09 -7.82 -7.00
C PRO A 76 -3.79 -8.57 -7.32
N VAL A 77 -3.28 -9.38 -6.38
CA VAL A 77 -2.04 -10.15 -6.55
C VAL A 77 -2.32 -11.48 -7.23
N TRP A 78 -3.43 -12.11 -6.86
CA TRP A 78 -3.70 -13.51 -7.21
C TRP A 78 -4.61 -13.71 -8.42
N GLY A 79 -5.30 -12.66 -8.86
CA GLY A 79 -6.26 -12.72 -9.96
C GLY A 79 -7.68 -13.08 -9.50
N GLU A 80 -8.51 -13.48 -10.47
CA GLU A 80 -9.91 -13.83 -10.22
C GLU A 80 -10.15 -15.34 -10.30
N VAL A 81 -10.98 -15.85 -9.41
CA VAL A 81 -11.45 -17.24 -9.39
C VAL A 81 -12.97 -17.24 -9.37
N VAL A 82 -13.56 -17.95 -10.34
CA VAL A 82 -15.01 -18.13 -10.44
C VAL A 82 -15.39 -19.49 -9.83
N SER A 83 -16.35 -19.47 -8.89
CA SER A 83 -16.88 -20.65 -8.22
C SER A 83 -18.39 -20.77 -8.48
N ASN A 84 -18.88 -21.99 -8.74
CA ASN A 84 -20.31 -22.26 -8.89
C ASN A 84 -21.00 -22.53 -7.54
N GLN A 85 -20.25 -22.49 -6.44
CA GLN A 85 -20.75 -22.63 -5.08
C GLN A 85 -20.31 -21.42 -4.24
N GLU A 86 -21.14 -21.04 -3.27
CA GLU A 86 -20.79 -19.97 -2.36
C GLU A 86 -19.52 -20.32 -1.56
N PRO A 87 -18.44 -19.54 -1.66
CA PRO A 87 -17.19 -19.89 -1.04
C PRO A 87 -17.28 -19.77 0.49
N THR A 88 -16.91 -20.85 1.18
CA THR A 88 -16.85 -20.89 2.65
C THR A 88 -15.80 -19.93 3.19
N CYS A 89 -15.89 -19.58 4.48
CA CYS A 89 -14.89 -18.74 5.14
C CYS A 89 -13.47 -19.33 5.01
N GLY A 90 -13.32 -20.65 5.19
CA GLY A 90 -12.05 -21.34 5.01
C GLY A 90 -11.52 -21.24 3.58
N PHE A 91 -12.39 -21.31 2.57
CA PHE A 91 -12.00 -21.15 1.17
C PHE A 91 -11.52 -19.73 0.85
N LYS A 92 -12.23 -18.71 1.35
CA LYS A 92 -11.82 -17.30 1.21
C LYS A 92 -10.49 -17.02 1.90
N LEU A 93 -10.29 -17.58 3.10
CA LEU A 93 -9.04 -17.44 3.84
C LEU A 93 -7.88 -18.13 3.11
N ALA A 94 -8.08 -19.36 2.64
CA ALA A 94 -7.08 -20.09 1.86
C ALA A 94 -6.69 -19.33 0.59
N PHE A 95 -7.67 -18.77 -0.13
CA PHE A 95 -7.41 -17.94 -1.31
C PHE A 95 -6.59 -16.68 -1.00
N SER A 96 -6.90 -15.99 0.12
CA SER A 96 -6.17 -14.79 0.56
C SER A 96 -4.73 -15.09 1.01
N CYS A 97 -4.50 -16.26 1.63
CA CYS A 97 -3.17 -16.66 2.12
C CYS A 97 -2.30 -17.28 1.02
N CYS A 98 -2.85 -18.17 0.20
CA CYS A 98 -2.14 -18.87 -0.86
C CYS A 98 -3.13 -19.45 -1.89
N PRO A 99 -3.31 -18.81 -3.06
CA PRO A 99 -4.27 -19.26 -4.07
C PRO A 99 -3.98 -20.65 -4.62
N CYS A 100 -2.74 -21.13 -4.50
CA CYS A 100 -2.40 -22.48 -4.88
C CYS A 100 -3.16 -23.55 -4.12
N LEU A 101 -3.63 -23.23 -2.91
CA LEU A 101 -4.51 -24.10 -2.12
C LEU A 101 -5.90 -24.24 -2.77
N VAL A 102 -6.26 -23.32 -3.68
CA VAL A 102 -7.58 -23.22 -4.31
C VAL A 102 -7.54 -23.60 -5.78
N VAL A 103 -6.64 -23.01 -6.57
CA VAL A 103 -6.57 -23.15 -8.04
C VAL A 103 -5.52 -24.20 -8.48
N GLY A 104 -4.72 -24.69 -7.54
CA GLY A 104 -3.61 -25.61 -7.79
C GLY A 104 -2.35 -24.92 -8.33
N CYS A 105 -1.16 -25.33 -7.86
CA CYS A 105 0.13 -24.69 -8.21
C CYS A 105 0.52 -24.75 -9.70
N ARG A 106 -0.12 -25.60 -10.50
CA ARG A 106 0.30 -25.87 -11.88
C ARG A 106 -0.40 -25.01 -12.93
N SER A 107 -1.43 -24.23 -12.56
CA SER A 107 -2.13 -23.38 -13.52
C SER A 107 -1.22 -22.25 -14.04
N PRO A 108 -1.38 -21.80 -15.30
CA PRO A 108 -0.66 -20.64 -15.83
C PRO A 108 -0.85 -19.37 -14.99
N ASP A 109 -2.06 -19.18 -14.46
CA ASP A 109 -2.42 -18.01 -13.65
C ASP A 109 -1.71 -18.03 -12.30
N ALA A 110 -1.62 -19.20 -11.65
CA ALA A 110 -0.84 -19.35 -10.42
C ALA A 110 0.64 -19.02 -10.64
N LYS A 111 1.24 -19.46 -11.77
CA LYS A 111 2.63 -19.12 -12.11
C LYS A 111 2.84 -17.62 -12.31
N ARG A 112 1.89 -16.95 -12.99
CA ARG A 112 1.93 -15.49 -13.18
C ARG A 112 1.86 -14.77 -11.84
N ALA A 113 0.92 -15.17 -10.98
CA ALA A 113 0.73 -14.54 -9.68
C ALA A 113 1.94 -14.71 -8.75
N TRP A 114 2.53 -15.92 -8.70
CA TRP A 114 3.78 -16.14 -7.97
C TRP A 114 4.94 -15.30 -8.49
N ARG A 115 5.04 -15.13 -9.81
CA ARG A 115 6.05 -14.25 -10.39
C ARG A 115 5.83 -12.80 -9.98
N THR A 116 4.60 -12.30 -10.05
CA THR A 116 4.25 -10.95 -9.58
C THR A 116 4.61 -10.77 -8.11
N PHE A 117 4.27 -11.74 -7.27
CA PHE A 117 4.56 -11.74 -5.84
C PHE A 117 6.07 -11.75 -5.55
N LEU A 118 6.81 -12.73 -6.09
CA LEU A 118 8.24 -12.92 -5.81
C LEU A 118 9.14 -11.84 -6.43
N CYS A 119 8.70 -11.24 -7.54
CA CYS A 119 9.40 -10.12 -8.17
C CYS A 119 8.94 -8.75 -7.65
N SER A 120 7.99 -8.70 -6.72
CA SER A 120 7.56 -7.43 -6.12
C SER A 120 8.70 -6.81 -5.28
N VAL A 121 8.79 -5.49 -5.32
CA VAL A 121 9.69 -4.71 -4.46
C VAL A 121 9.40 -5.01 -3.00
N SER A 122 8.12 -5.15 -2.63
CA SER A 122 7.69 -5.48 -1.27
C SER A 122 8.32 -6.78 -0.76
N PHE A 123 8.28 -7.85 -1.57
CA PHE A 123 8.87 -9.14 -1.23
C PHE A 123 10.41 -9.07 -1.18
N ILE A 124 11.03 -8.43 -2.18
CA ILE A 124 12.50 -8.26 -2.22
C ILE A 124 12.97 -7.49 -0.98
N LEU A 125 12.29 -6.41 -0.62
CA LEU A 125 12.60 -5.60 0.56
C LEU A 125 12.41 -6.40 1.86
N SER A 126 11.38 -7.24 1.93
CA SER A 126 11.18 -8.17 3.04
C SER A 126 12.35 -9.13 3.21
N VAL A 127 12.85 -9.71 2.12
CA VAL A 127 14.04 -10.57 2.15
C VAL A 127 15.26 -9.78 2.63
N ILE A 128 15.47 -8.56 2.14
CA ILE A 128 16.58 -7.70 2.57
C ILE A 128 16.50 -7.41 4.08
N GLN A 129 15.31 -7.10 4.61
CA GLN A 129 15.11 -6.84 6.04
C GLN A 129 15.42 -8.07 6.91
N VAL A 130 15.05 -9.27 6.45
CA VAL A 130 15.44 -10.53 7.11
C VAL A 130 16.96 -10.68 7.13
N LEU A 131 17.62 -10.47 5.99
CA LEU A 131 19.07 -10.59 5.89
C LEU A 131 19.79 -9.57 6.78
N ILE A 132 19.30 -8.33 6.83
CA ILE A 132 19.83 -7.29 7.71
C ILE A 132 19.69 -7.69 9.18
N LEU A 133 18.52 -8.17 9.61
CA LEU A 133 18.34 -8.60 11.00
C LEU A 133 19.28 -9.76 11.37
N VAL A 134 19.39 -10.76 10.49
CA VAL A 134 20.32 -11.89 10.67
C VAL A 134 21.76 -11.39 10.78
N MET A 135 22.17 -10.47 9.91
CA MET A 135 23.50 -9.88 9.95
C MET A 135 23.76 -9.14 11.27
N VAL A 136 22.83 -8.31 11.74
CA VAL A 136 23.00 -7.58 13.02
C VAL A 136 23.10 -8.55 14.20
N ILE A 137 22.29 -9.63 14.23
CA ILE A 137 22.36 -10.66 15.28
C ILE A 137 23.73 -11.37 15.25
N ILE A 138 24.24 -11.73 14.07
CA ILE A 138 25.56 -12.37 13.95
C ILE A 138 26.67 -11.43 14.43
N LEU A 139 26.62 -10.15 14.06
CA LEU A 139 27.60 -9.15 14.48
C LEU A 139 27.55 -8.85 15.99
N ASP A 140 26.41 -9.07 16.63
CA ASP A 140 26.29 -8.98 18.08
C ASP A 140 26.85 -10.20 18.83
N GLY A 141 27.06 -11.32 18.12
CA GLY A 141 27.45 -12.60 18.72
C GLY A 141 26.27 -13.49 19.11
N GLY A 142 25.04 -13.13 18.71
CA GLY A 142 23.83 -13.90 18.97
C GLY A 142 22.65 -13.04 19.41
N MET A 143 21.57 -13.70 19.82
CA MET A 143 20.44 -13.04 20.48
C MET A 143 20.70 -12.95 21.98
N VAL A 144 20.20 -11.89 22.61
CA VAL A 144 20.29 -11.70 24.05
C VAL A 144 19.14 -12.36 24.80
N SER A 145 19.20 -12.33 26.13
CA SER A 145 18.12 -12.84 26.98
C SER A 145 16.83 -12.03 26.78
N TYR A 146 15.69 -12.64 27.11
CA TYR A 146 14.38 -11.99 27.03
C TYR A 146 14.29 -10.73 27.92
N GLU A 147 15.03 -10.71 29.03
CA GLU A 147 15.09 -9.57 29.95
C GLU A 147 15.77 -8.36 29.32
N GLU A 148 16.76 -8.58 28.45
CA GLU A 148 17.49 -7.51 27.77
C GLU A 148 16.80 -7.06 26.48
N ASN A 149 16.24 -7.99 25.71
CA ASN A 149 15.46 -7.68 24.51
C ASN A 149 14.26 -8.64 24.35
N PRO A 150 13.04 -8.20 24.71
CA PRO A 150 11.85 -9.04 24.62
C PRO A 150 11.41 -9.33 23.17
N MET A 151 12.02 -8.69 22.17
CA MET A 151 11.69 -8.89 20.76
C MET A 151 12.43 -10.06 20.11
N PHE A 152 13.22 -10.82 20.89
CA PHE A 152 14.12 -11.88 20.40
C PHE A 152 15.11 -11.34 19.37
N GLY A 153 16.07 -10.54 19.81
CA GLY A 153 17.01 -9.83 18.95
C GLY A 153 18.36 -9.54 19.61
N PRO A 154 19.18 -8.70 18.97
CA PRO A 154 20.49 -8.27 19.48
C PRO A 154 20.32 -7.19 20.57
N HIS A 155 21.42 -6.77 21.19
CA HIS A 155 21.43 -5.61 22.08
C HIS A 155 21.06 -4.31 21.33
N PHE A 156 20.40 -3.37 22.00
CA PHE A 156 20.03 -2.08 21.43
C PHE A 156 21.24 -1.22 20.99
N HIS A 157 22.39 -1.33 21.66
CA HIS A 157 23.60 -0.59 21.26
C HIS A 157 24.14 -1.04 19.88
N ARG A 158 23.89 -2.29 19.48
CA ARG A 158 24.23 -2.76 18.12
C ARG A 158 23.30 -2.20 17.07
N LEU A 159 22.01 -2.08 17.38
CA LEU A 159 21.05 -1.42 16.49
C LEU A 159 21.43 0.05 16.30
N ASP A 160 21.84 0.72 17.36
CA ASP A 160 22.37 2.09 17.28
C ASP A 160 23.63 2.18 16.41
N ALA A 161 24.58 1.25 16.58
CA ALA A 161 25.77 1.16 15.71
C ALA A 161 25.41 0.89 14.24
N ALA A 162 24.38 0.08 13.99
CA ALA A 162 23.90 -0.27 12.65
C ALA A 162 23.09 0.84 11.95
N GLY A 163 22.76 1.92 12.67
CA GLY A 163 22.04 3.06 12.09
C GLY A 163 20.60 3.24 12.55
N ALA A 164 20.24 2.81 13.76
CA ALA A 164 18.96 3.13 14.36
C ALA A 164 18.74 4.65 14.44
N LYS A 165 17.47 5.06 14.47
CA LYS A 165 17.06 6.44 14.72
C LYS A 165 17.55 6.81 16.11
N ASN A 166 18.47 7.76 16.16
CA ASN A 166 19.05 8.31 17.38
C ASN A 166 19.06 9.84 17.22
N ALA A 167 18.19 10.53 17.96
CA ALA A 167 17.98 11.96 17.82
C ALA A 167 19.27 12.76 18.07
N ALA A 168 20.06 12.38 19.08
CA ALA A 168 21.30 13.06 19.43
C ALA A 168 22.35 12.95 18.33
N LYS A 169 22.56 11.74 17.77
CA LYS A 169 23.51 11.55 16.67
C LYS A 169 23.07 12.21 15.37
N ILE A 170 21.76 12.31 15.13
CA ILE A 170 21.23 13.02 13.97
C ILE A 170 21.54 14.51 14.05
N VAL A 171 21.23 15.16 15.18
CA VAL A 171 21.40 16.62 15.33
C VAL A 171 22.85 16.99 15.61
N TYR A 172 23.48 16.40 16.62
CA TYR A 172 24.80 16.83 17.09
C TYR A 172 25.97 16.27 16.27
N GLN A 173 25.78 15.14 15.58
CA GLN A 173 26.82 14.52 14.74
C GLN A 173 26.46 14.55 13.23
N GLY A 174 25.35 15.18 12.85
CA GLY A 174 24.92 15.31 11.46
C GLY A 174 24.54 13.99 10.77
N GLN A 175 24.22 12.93 11.52
CA GLN A 175 23.95 11.59 10.97
C GLN A 175 22.52 11.43 10.44
N TRP A 176 22.05 12.35 9.59
CA TRP A 176 20.69 12.39 9.03
C TRP A 176 20.28 11.13 8.25
N TRP A 177 21.25 10.41 7.71
CA TRP A 177 21.03 9.12 7.04
C TRP A 177 20.36 8.08 7.95
N ARG A 178 20.46 8.24 9.29
CA ARG A 178 19.77 7.40 10.27
C ARG A 178 18.26 7.37 10.12
N LEU A 179 17.66 8.46 9.64
CA LEU A 179 16.22 8.52 9.36
C LEU A 179 15.82 7.51 8.28
N ALA A 180 16.70 7.23 7.32
CA ALA A 180 16.46 6.24 6.28
C ALA A 180 16.89 4.84 6.73
N SER A 181 18.09 4.66 7.27
CA SER A 181 18.60 3.33 7.65
C SER A 181 17.75 2.65 8.72
N ALA A 182 17.20 3.42 9.67
CA ALA A 182 16.33 2.89 10.73
C ALA A 182 15.10 2.15 10.18
N THR A 183 14.61 2.52 8.99
CA THR A 183 13.46 1.85 8.35
C THR A 183 13.74 0.40 7.93
N MET A 184 15.02 0.03 7.79
CA MET A 184 15.46 -1.31 7.38
C MET A 184 15.86 -2.19 8.56
N LEU A 185 16.12 -1.58 9.72
CA LEU A 185 16.49 -2.29 10.95
C LEU A 185 15.24 -2.76 11.69
N HIS A 186 15.38 -3.82 12.49
CA HIS A 186 14.29 -4.35 13.30
C HIS A 186 14.83 -4.73 14.69
N ALA A 187 13.99 -4.58 15.71
CA ALA A 187 14.39 -4.83 17.10
C ALA A 187 14.63 -6.31 17.41
N GLY A 188 14.06 -7.21 16.62
CA GLY A 188 14.14 -8.66 16.77
C GLY A 188 13.13 -9.39 15.90
N TRP A 189 13.07 -10.71 16.03
CA TRP A 189 12.21 -11.57 15.20
C TRP A 189 10.72 -11.29 15.35
N LEU A 190 10.24 -11.01 16.57
CA LEU A 190 8.82 -10.72 16.79
C LEU A 190 8.40 -9.44 16.08
N HIS A 191 9.22 -8.40 16.19
CA HIS A 191 8.98 -7.12 15.54
C HIS A 191 9.07 -7.25 14.00
N LEU A 192 10.07 -7.95 13.47
CA LEU A 192 10.18 -8.19 12.03
C LEU A 192 8.99 -9.00 11.50
N ALA A 193 8.57 -10.07 12.18
CA ALA A 193 7.44 -10.89 11.75
C ALA A 193 6.15 -10.06 11.60
N GLY A 194 5.85 -9.19 12.56
CA GLY A 194 4.69 -8.28 12.47
C GLY A 194 4.75 -7.36 11.24
N ASN A 195 5.92 -6.78 10.95
CA ASN A 195 6.12 -5.93 9.78
C ASN A 195 6.01 -6.73 8.47
N LEU A 196 6.61 -7.92 8.40
CA LEU A 196 6.58 -8.77 7.22
C LEU A 196 5.16 -9.22 6.88
N LEU A 197 4.34 -9.55 7.88
CA LEU A 197 2.94 -9.93 7.64
C LEU A 197 2.16 -8.83 6.92
N VAL A 198 2.31 -7.58 7.38
CA VAL A 198 1.65 -6.42 6.78
C VAL A 198 2.29 -6.05 5.43
N GLN A 199 3.62 -6.06 5.33
CA GLN A 199 4.34 -5.71 4.10
C GLN A 199 4.07 -6.69 2.97
N ILE A 200 4.02 -7.99 3.26
CA ILE A 200 3.76 -9.01 2.24
C ILE A 200 2.28 -8.98 1.83
N ARG A 201 1.35 -8.84 2.77
CA ARG A 201 -0.08 -8.86 2.44
C ARG A 201 -0.54 -7.57 1.78
N THR A 202 -0.27 -6.45 2.44
CA THR A 202 -0.74 -5.12 2.04
C THR A 202 0.24 -4.47 1.08
N GLY A 203 1.55 -4.57 1.32
CA GLY A 203 2.55 -3.95 0.46
C GLY A 203 2.50 -4.48 -0.97
N VAL A 204 2.50 -5.80 -1.18
CA VAL A 204 2.43 -6.39 -2.54
C VAL A 204 1.13 -5.99 -3.24
N GLN A 205 0.00 -6.04 -2.52
CA GLN A 205 -1.30 -5.63 -3.07
C GLN A 205 -1.28 -4.18 -3.56
N LEU A 206 -0.77 -3.26 -2.73
CA LEU A 206 -0.67 -1.85 -3.08
C LEU A 206 0.33 -1.61 -4.21
N GLU A 207 1.44 -2.36 -4.24
CA GLU A 207 2.42 -2.27 -5.31
C GLU A 207 1.83 -2.67 -6.67
N VAL A 208 1.01 -3.72 -6.71
CA VAL A 208 0.31 -4.11 -7.94
C VAL A 208 -0.69 -3.04 -8.38
N MET A 209 -1.40 -2.41 -7.43
CA MET A 209 -2.39 -1.37 -7.77
C MET A 209 -1.77 -0.02 -8.18
N TRP A 210 -0.63 0.34 -7.62
CA TRP A 210 -0.01 1.66 -7.78
C TRP A 210 1.20 1.66 -8.70
N GLY A 211 1.80 0.50 -8.92
CA GLY A 211 3.11 0.35 -9.53
C GLY A 211 4.24 0.63 -8.52
N ALA A 212 5.39 0.00 -8.78
CA ALA A 212 6.58 0.11 -7.94
C ALA A 212 7.06 1.55 -7.66
N PRO A 213 7.05 2.51 -8.61
CA PRO A 213 7.55 3.87 -8.34
C PRO A 213 6.74 4.62 -7.27
N ALA A 214 5.41 4.60 -7.37
CA ALA A 214 4.54 5.25 -6.41
C ALA A 214 4.64 4.56 -5.03
N TRP A 215 4.70 3.23 -5.04
CA TRP A 215 4.90 2.44 -3.83
C TRP A 215 6.20 2.81 -3.11
N LEU A 216 7.33 2.86 -3.83
CA LEU A 216 8.65 3.20 -3.28
C LEU A 216 8.67 4.59 -2.67
N VAL A 217 8.11 5.59 -3.37
CA VAL A 217 8.06 6.96 -2.87
C VAL A 217 7.23 7.06 -1.60
N ILE A 218 6.03 6.49 -1.58
CA ILE A 218 5.16 6.51 -0.39
C ILE A 218 5.83 5.76 0.76
N TYR A 219 6.39 4.57 0.51
CA TYR A 219 7.02 3.75 1.55
C TYR A 219 8.19 4.48 2.22
N PHE A 220 9.19 4.89 1.45
CA PHE A 220 10.43 5.44 2.01
C PHE A 220 10.26 6.86 2.54
N VAL A 221 9.53 7.74 1.85
CA VAL A 221 9.37 9.13 2.31
C VAL A 221 8.51 9.17 3.58
N SER A 222 7.45 8.36 3.67
CA SER A 222 6.68 8.25 4.91
C SER A 222 7.50 7.66 6.05
N GLY A 223 8.36 6.67 5.79
CA GLY A 223 9.26 6.11 6.81
C GLY A 223 10.28 7.12 7.34
N ILE A 224 10.92 7.87 6.45
CA ILE A 224 11.88 8.92 6.81
C ILE A 224 11.19 10.01 7.63
N TYR A 225 10.00 10.45 7.19
CA TYR A 225 9.23 11.45 7.94
C TYR A 225 8.73 10.90 9.28
N ALA A 226 8.30 9.63 9.35
CA ALA A 226 7.90 9.00 10.60
C ALA A 226 9.03 9.03 11.64
N ASN A 227 10.25 8.67 11.22
CA ASN A 227 11.45 8.76 12.06
C ASN A 227 11.75 10.22 12.47
N LEU A 228 11.56 11.18 11.57
CA LEU A 228 11.76 12.59 11.86
C LEU A 228 10.74 13.12 12.89
N LEU A 229 9.45 12.78 12.73
CA LEU A 229 8.41 13.18 13.67
C LEU A 229 8.62 12.53 15.04
N SER A 230 9.05 11.27 15.04
CA SER A 230 9.47 10.59 16.25
C SER A 230 10.67 11.27 16.93
N CYS A 231 11.63 11.84 16.19
CA CYS A 231 12.70 12.62 16.80
C CYS A 231 12.19 13.85 17.56
N VAL A 232 11.06 14.43 17.16
CA VAL A 232 10.45 15.59 17.84
C VAL A 232 9.64 15.18 19.05
N LEU A 233 8.81 14.13 18.92
CA LEU A 233 7.84 13.74 19.94
C LEU A 233 8.37 12.73 20.96
N HIS A 234 9.30 11.86 20.54
CA HIS A 234 9.95 10.84 21.37
C HIS A 234 11.49 10.86 21.14
N PRO A 235 12.16 11.99 21.45
CA PRO A 235 13.60 12.15 21.21
C PRO A 235 14.48 11.12 21.94
N GLU A 236 14.01 10.60 23.08
CA GLU A 236 14.67 9.61 23.93
C GLU A 236 14.64 8.18 23.36
N VAL A 237 13.73 7.89 22.42
CA VAL A 237 13.53 6.54 21.89
C VAL A 237 14.53 6.22 20.78
N LEU A 238 15.25 5.11 20.91
CA LEU A 238 15.97 4.49 19.79
C LEU A 238 14.97 3.81 18.85
N GLY A 239 14.81 4.36 17.65
CA GLY A 239 13.81 3.87 16.69
C GLY A 239 14.40 2.92 15.65
N VAL A 240 13.72 1.80 15.40
CA VAL A 240 13.97 0.89 14.29
C VAL A 240 12.63 0.36 13.78
N GLY A 241 12.56 -0.03 12.52
CA GLY A 241 11.42 -0.76 11.96
C GLY A 241 10.83 -0.12 10.72
N ALA A 242 10.22 -0.96 9.90
CA ALA A 242 9.48 -0.56 8.71
C ALA A 242 8.08 0.01 9.00
N SER A 243 7.61 -0.01 10.26
CA SER A 243 6.21 0.23 10.60
C SER A 243 5.71 1.62 10.21
N GLY A 244 6.56 2.66 10.29
CA GLY A 244 6.25 4.01 9.78
C GLY A 244 6.05 4.03 8.26
N CYS A 245 6.83 3.24 7.51
CA CYS A 245 6.67 3.08 6.07
C CYS A 245 5.34 2.40 5.73
N LEU A 246 5.00 1.35 6.47
CA LEU A 246 3.75 0.60 6.31
C LEU A 246 2.53 1.43 6.69
N CYS A 247 2.63 2.25 7.75
CA CYS A 247 1.60 3.24 8.08
C CYS A 247 1.43 4.25 6.94
N GLY A 248 2.52 4.66 6.27
CA GLY A 248 2.48 5.46 5.07
C GLY A 248 1.73 4.82 3.91
N LEU A 249 1.99 3.54 3.63
CA LEU A 249 1.21 2.79 2.65
C LEU A 249 -0.28 2.76 3.02
N ILE A 250 -0.63 2.56 4.28
CA ILE A 250 -2.03 2.50 4.73
C ILE A 250 -2.71 3.88 4.64
N GLY A 251 -2.02 4.96 5.03
CA GLY A 251 -2.50 6.33 4.85
C GLY A 251 -2.67 6.70 3.37
N GLY A 252 -1.72 6.28 2.54
CA GLY A 252 -1.82 6.44 1.09
C GLY A 252 -2.99 5.66 0.48
N TRP A 253 -3.27 4.46 0.99
CA TRP A 253 -4.41 3.63 0.59
C TRP A 253 -5.74 4.26 0.95
N LEU A 254 -5.85 4.86 2.13
CA LEU A 254 -7.02 5.64 2.50
C LEU A 254 -7.26 6.81 1.53
N SER A 255 -6.24 7.64 1.28
CA SER A 255 -6.35 8.75 0.31
C SER A 255 -6.70 8.27 -1.09
N PHE A 256 -6.07 7.18 -1.54
CA PHE A 256 -6.35 6.58 -2.85
C PHE A 256 -7.82 6.18 -2.99
N LEU A 257 -8.38 5.50 -1.99
CA LEU A 257 -9.80 5.08 -2.02
C LEU A 257 -10.76 6.27 -2.07
N PHE A 258 -10.46 7.37 -1.39
CA PHE A 258 -11.26 8.60 -1.47
C PHE A 258 -11.18 9.24 -2.86
N ILE A 259 -9.98 9.30 -3.44
CA ILE A 259 -9.74 9.89 -4.76
C ILE A 259 -10.46 9.09 -5.85
N THR A 260 -10.47 7.76 -5.76
CA THR A 260 -11.08 6.88 -6.77
C THR A 260 -12.50 6.44 -6.40
N TRP A 261 -13.14 7.09 -5.43
CA TRP A 261 -14.41 6.62 -4.84
C TRP A 261 -15.52 6.41 -5.87
N ASN A 262 -15.65 7.36 -6.82
CA ASN A 262 -16.70 7.37 -7.85
C ASN A 262 -16.34 6.58 -9.11
N GLN A 263 -15.17 5.95 -9.18
CA GLN A 263 -14.66 5.31 -10.41
C GLN A 263 -15.06 3.83 -10.54
N THR A 264 -15.96 3.33 -9.70
CA THR A 264 -16.27 1.89 -9.60
C THR A 264 -17.43 1.45 -10.49
N MET A 265 -17.21 0.40 -11.29
CA MET A 265 -18.29 -0.36 -11.95
C MET A 265 -19.07 -1.22 -10.92
N PRO A 266 -20.26 -1.76 -11.24
CA PRO A 266 -21.08 -2.57 -10.32
C PRO A 266 -20.35 -3.79 -9.71
N GLY A 267 -19.41 -4.40 -10.46
CA GLY A 267 -18.52 -5.46 -9.95
C GLY A 267 -17.46 -4.94 -8.97
N ASP A 268 -16.95 -3.73 -9.21
CA ASP A 268 -15.95 -3.09 -8.37
C ASP A 268 -16.49 -2.65 -7.02
N VAL A 269 -17.80 -2.45 -6.86
CA VAL A 269 -18.39 -2.04 -5.56
C VAL A 269 -18.08 -3.07 -4.46
N ARG A 270 -18.14 -4.37 -4.78
CA ARG A 270 -17.79 -5.43 -3.82
C ARG A 270 -16.30 -5.39 -3.48
N MET A 271 -15.45 -5.23 -4.50
CA MET A 271 -14.01 -5.12 -4.32
C MET A 271 -13.64 -3.88 -3.51
N ARG A 272 -14.21 -2.71 -3.83
CA ARG A 272 -14.06 -1.45 -3.08
C ARG A 272 -14.45 -1.64 -1.62
N ASN A 273 -15.60 -2.27 -1.35
CA ASN A 273 -16.02 -2.53 0.03
C ASN A 273 -15.02 -3.43 0.77
N ALA A 274 -14.49 -4.47 0.11
CA ALA A 274 -13.43 -5.31 0.68
C ALA A 274 -12.13 -4.53 0.93
N GLN A 275 -11.75 -3.61 0.04
CA GLN A 275 -10.59 -2.72 0.23
C GLN A 275 -10.82 -1.78 1.43
N ILE A 276 -12.00 -1.17 1.55
CA ILE A 276 -12.38 -0.32 2.69
C ILE A 276 -12.31 -1.11 3.98
N SER A 277 -12.91 -2.29 4.05
CA SER A 277 -12.83 -3.16 5.23
C SER A 277 -11.38 -3.49 5.58
N SER A 278 -10.55 -3.78 4.58
CA SER A 278 -9.13 -4.11 4.80
C SER A 278 -8.32 -2.93 5.30
N VAL A 279 -8.54 -1.72 4.77
CA VAL A 279 -7.93 -0.47 5.28
C VAL A 279 -8.36 -0.21 6.72
N LEU A 280 -9.65 -0.30 7.01
CA LEU A 280 -10.19 -0.04 8.34
C LEU A 280 -9.63 -1.03 9.37
N VAL A 281 -9.59 -2.33 9.03
CA VAL A 281 -8.94 -3.35 9.88
C VAL A 281 -7.47 -3.01 10.08
N SER A 282 -6.75 -2.62 9.02
CA SER A 282 -5.34 -2.25 9.12
C SER A 282 -5.12 -1.04 10.04
N ILE A 283 -5.97 -0.02 9.95
CA ILE A 283 -5.95 1.16 10.84
C ILE A 283 -6.22 0.76 12.29
N VAL A 284 -7.23 -0.08 12.54
CA VAL A 284 -7.52 -0.58 13.89
C VAL A 284 -6.34 -1.36 14.46
N LEU A 285 -5.74 -2.24 13.66
CA LEU A 285 -4.55 -3.00 14.08
C LEU A 285 -3.36 -2.07 14.37
N ILE A 286 -3.09 -1.06 13.52
CA ILE A 286 -2.06 -0.06 13.79
C ILE A 286 -2.33 0.61 15.13
N ILE A 287 -3.55 1.08 15.39
CA ILE A 287 -3.90 1.76 16.63
C ILE A 287 -3.65 0.82 17.81
N LEU A 288 -4.13 -0.42 17.77
CA LEU A 288 -3.93 -1.40 18.85
C LEU A 288 -2.46 -1.67 19.12
N PHE A 289 -1.66 -1.90 18.07
CA PHE A 289 -0.22 -2.14 18.22
C PHE A 289 0.55 -0.87 18.64
N SER A 290 0.08 0.32 18.28
CA SER A 290 0.73 1.59 18.65
C SER A 290 0.76 1.85 20.16
N PHE A 291 -0.15 1.22 20.92
CA PHE A 291 -0.19 1.33 22.38
C PHE A 291 0.58 0.21 23.09
N MET A 292 1.16 -0.74 22.36
CA MET A 292 2.03 -1.75 22.98
C MET A 292 3.36 -1.14 23.42
N PRO A 293 3.98 -1.65 24.50
CA PRO A 293 5.32 -1.25 24.89
C PRO A 293 6.31 -1.41 23.73
N LEU A 294 7.31 -0.51 23.66
CA LEU A 294 8.36 -0.48 22.63
C LEU A 294 7.89 -0.08 21.23
N MET A 295 6.63 0.35 21.07
CA MET A 295 6.10 0.87 19.82
C MET A 295 6.06 2.40 19.84
N ASP A 296 6.26 3.00 18.68
CA ASP A 296 6.35 4.45 18.53
C ASP A 296 5.11 5.01 17.83
N ILE A 297 4.17 5.52 18.62
CA ILE A 297 2.94 6.11 18.10
C ILE A 297 3.20 7.36 17.24
N ALA A 298 4.25 8.13 17.52
CA ALA A 298 4.59 9.30 16.72
C ALA A 298 5.04 8.87 15.31
N ALA A 299 5.82 7.80 15.23
CA ALA A 299 6.21 7.23 13.94
C ALA A 299 4.99 6.71 13.15
N HIS A 300 4.06 6.01 13.79
CA HIS A 300 2.86 5.49 13.11
C HIS A 300 1.95 6.61 12.59
N VAL A 301 1.65 7.61 13.43
CA VAL A 301 0.83 8.77 13.05
C VAL A 301 1.52 9.58 11.95
N GLY A 302 2.82 9.82 12.09
CA GLY A 302 3.61 10.56 11.10
C GLY A 302 3.64 9.87 9.75
N GLY A 303 3.88 8.56 9.74
CA GLY A 303 3.85 7.73 8.53
C GLY A 303 2.50 7.82 7.82
N LEU A 304 1.40 7.59 8.55
CA LEU A 304 0.03 7.64 8.02
C LEU A 304 -0.29 9.00 7.39
N ALA A 305 -0.02 10.10 8.10
CA ALA A 305 -0.29 11.44 7.62
C ALA A 305 0.55 11.79 6.38
N MET A 306 1.85 11.48 6.40
CA MET A 306 2.74 11.72 5.26
C MET A 306 2.33 10.91 4.03
N GLY A 307 1.99 9.63 4.22
CA GLY A 307 1.55 8.76 3.13
C GLY A 307 0.24 9.23 2.50
N ALA A 308 -0.71 9.69 3.33
CA ALA A 308 -1.95 10.28 2.85
C ALA A 308 -1.71 11.53 1.99
N GLY A 309 -0.80 12.42 2.41
CA GLY A 309 -0.42 13.63 1.66
C GLY A 309 0.29 13.34 0.34
N ILE A 310 1.26 12.40 0.35
CA ILE A 310 1.96 11.98 -0.87
C ILE A 310 0.98 11.33 -1.87
N ALA A 311 0.07 10.48 -1.39
CA ALA A 311 -0.94 9.86 -2.24
C ALA A 311 -1.89 10.88 -2.88
N MET A 312 -2.25 11.96 -2.17
CA MET A 312 -3.00 13.07 -2.77
C MET A 312 -2.23 13.73 -3.93
N ALA A 313 -0.92 13.94 -3.78
CA ALA A 313 -0.08 14.51 -4.82
C ALA A 313 0.10 13.57 -6.03
N ILE A 314 0.30 12.27 -5.79
CA ILE A 314 0.55 11.28 -6.85
C ILE A 314 -0.75 10.90 -7.59
N PHE A 315 -1.81 10.55 -6.84
CA PHE A 315 -3.03 10.00 -7.41
C PHE A 315 -4.10 11.05 -7.71
N GLY A 316 -3.93 12.31 -7.28
CA GLY A 316 -4.89 13.37 -7.56
C GLY A 316 -5.21 13.53 -9.05
N ASN A 317 -4.28 13.16 -9.95
CA ASN A 317 -4.51 13.14 -11.40
C ASN A 317 -5.61 12.18 -11.87
N ARG A 318 -6.03 11.22 -11.02
CA ARG A 318 -7.16 10.34 -11.33
C ARG A 318 -8.50 11.06 -11.21
N LEU A 319 -8.59 12.20 -10.52
CA LEU A 319 -9.83 12.98 -10.45
C LEU A 319 -10.18 13.54 -11.84
N GLN A 320 -11.42 13.28 -12.28
CA GLN A 320 -11.91 13.74 -13.58
C GLN A 320 -12.17 15.25 -13.61
N ASP A 321 -12.68 15.80 -12.51
CA ASP A 321 -12.90 17.23 -12.38
C ASP A 321 -11.56 17.98 -12.26
N LYS A 322 -11.34 18.95 -13.16
CA LYS A 322 -10.07 19.68 -13.24
C LYS A 322 -9.79 20.52 -11.99
N VAL A 323 -10.82 21.10 -11.38
CA VAL A 323 -10.67 21.95 -10.19
C VAL A 323 -10.30 21.08 -9.00
N PHE A 324 -11.06 20.00 -8.76
CA PHE A 324 -10.75 19.06 -7.68
C PHE A 324 -9.38 18.39 -7.87
N ARG A 325 -9.01 18.01 -9.09
CA ARG A 325 -7.69 17.47 -9.41
C ARG A 325 -6.55 18.39 -8.94
N TRP A 326 -6.55 19.64 -9.39
CA TRP A 326 -5.48 20.58 -9.04
C TRP A 326 -5.53 20.99 -7.57
N ALA A 327 -6.72 21.10 -6.98
CA ALA A 327 -6.88 21.37 -5.56
C ALA A 327 -6.28 20.23 -4.71
N THR A 328 -6.61 18.96 -5.01
CA THR A 328 -6.09 17.79 -4.28
C THR A 328 -4.57 17.66 -4.43
N ILE A 329 -4.02 17.83 -5.64
CA ILE A 329 -2.56 17.75 -5.86
C ILE A 329 -1.86 18.88 -5.09
N SER A 330 -2.35 20.11 -5.21
CA SER A 330 -1.75 21.27 -4.53
C SER A 330 -1.84 21.16 -3.02
N ALA A 331 -2.99 20.68 -2.49
CA ALA A 331 -3.15 20.41 -1.07
C ALA A 331 -2.20 19.32 -0.58
N GLY A 332 -2.05 18.21 -1.32
CA GLY A 332 -1.11 17.14 -1.00
C GLY A 332 0.34 17.63 -0.93
N ILE A 333 0.79 18.38 -1.95
CA ILE A 333 2.13 18.98 -1.98
C ILE A 333 2.32 19.96 -0.81
N CYS A 334 1.34 20.84 -0.58
CA CYS A 334 1.39 21.83 0.50
C CYS A 334 1.51 21.15 1.88
N VAL A 335 0.65 20.15 2.16
CA VAL A 335 0.67 19.40 3.42
C VAL A 335 2.02 18.71 3.62
N VAL A 336 2.55 18.02 2.61
CA VAL A 336 3.86 17.33 2.70
C VAL A 336 4.99 18.32 2.99
N VAL A 337 5.04 19.45 2.28
CA VAL A 337 6.07 20.47 2.47
C VAL A 337 5.97 21.11 3.85
N VAL A 338 4.76 21.50 4.26
CA VAL A 338 4.53 22.11 5.59
C VAL A 338 4.93 21.14 6.69
N MET A 339 4.50 19.89 6.60
CA MET A 339 4.87 18.85 7.57
C MET A 339 6.39 18.70 7.67
N LEU A 340 7.09 18.55 6.54
CA LEU A 340 8.56 18.41 6.54
C LEU A 340 9.25 19.64 7.14
N VAL A 341 8.91 20.84 6.68
CA VAL A 341 9.56 22.08 7.11
C VAL A 341 9.31 22.34 8.59
N VAL A 342 8.06 22.23 9.05
CA VAL A 342 7.70 22.46 10.45
C VAL A 342 8.40 21.45 11.35
N THR A 343 8.36 20.15 11.02
CA THR A 343 8.99 19.13 11.86
C THR A 343 10.52 19.27 11.90
N ILE A 344 11.17 19.63 10.78
CA ILE A 344 12.62 19.91 10.78
C ILE A 344 12.95 21.10 11.69
N ILE A 345 12.19 22.20 11.58
CA ILE A 345 12.40 23.39 12.42
C ILE A 345 12.24 23.01 13.89
N LEU A 346 11.14 22.35 14.25
CA LEU A 346 10.89 21.91 15.63
C LEU A 346 12.03 21.02 16.14
N PHE A 347 12.45 20.05 15.35
CA PHE A 347 13.51 19.11 15.72
C PHE A 347 14.84 19.80 16.00
N VAL A 348 15.25 20.73 15.14
CA VAL A 348 16.55 21.40 15.25
C VAL A 348 16.55 22.50 16.30
N THR A 349 15.42 23.17 16.55
CA THR A 349 15.39 24.41 17.35
C THR A 349 14.72 24.28 18.71
N THR A 350 13.79 23.33 18.89
CA THR A 350 12.94 23.26 20.08
C THR A 350 13.07 21.97 20.86
N THR A 351 13.43 20.86 20.21
CA THR A 351 13.47 19.55 20.85
C THR A 351 14.62 19.45 21.83
N GLN A 352 14.30 19.09 23.08
CA GLN A 352 15.30 18.74 24.08
C GLN A 352 15.73 17.29 23.88
N ILE A 353 17.00 17.09 23.52
CA ILE A 353 17.53 15.77 23.19
C ILE A 353 18.44 15.30 24.34
N PRO A 354 18.24 14.08 24.86
CA PRO A 354 19.10 13.58 25.94
C PRO A 354 20.53 13.28 25.46
N ASP A 355 21.53 13.84 26.17
CA ASP A 355 22.96 13.68 25.82
C ASP A 355 23.46 12.24 25.96
N TYR A 356 22.85 11.43 26.82
CA TYR A 356 23.25 10.02 27.00
C TYR A 356 23.11 9.18 25.72
N LEU A 357 22.33 9.65 24.74
CA LEU A 357 22.20 8.99 23.44
C LEU A 357 23.45 9.11 22.57
N LEU A 358 24.37 10.03 22.88
CA LEU A 358 25.67 10.14 22.20
C LEU A 358 26.59 8.97 22.57
N GLU A 359 26.55 8.57 23.84
CA GLU A 359 27.37 7.51 24.43
C GLU A 359 26.46 6.43 25.01
N LEU A 360 25.73 5.75 24.13
CA LEU A 360 25.03 4.53 24.51
C LEU A 360 26.04 3.53 25.05
N CYS A 361 25.85 3.20 26.33
CA CYS A 361 26.81 2.41 27.05
C CYS A 361 27.00 1.03 26.39
N GLN A 362 28.26 0.64 26.23
CA GLN A 362 28.66 -0.66 25.71
C GLN A 362 29.07 -1.56 26.90
N ARG A 363 28.52 -2.77 26.94
CA ARG A 363 28.92 -3.75 27.96
C ARG A 363 30.42 -4.06 27.87
N PRO A 364 31.09 -4.31 29.01
CA PRO A 364 30.50 -4.61 30.33
C PRO A 364 30.26 -3.39 31.23
N ASN A 365 30.43 -2.15 30.74
CA ASN A 365 30.38 -0.96 31.59
C ASN A 365 28.96 -0.41 31.82
N CYS A 366 27.96 -1.23 31.51
CA CYS A 366 26.54 -1.12 31.87
C CYS A 366 26.05 -2.50 32.32
#